data_AF-A0A0W0WNK4-F1
#
_entry.id   AF-A0A0W0WNK4-F1
#
_cell.length_a   1.000
_cell.length_b   1.000
_cell.length_c   1.000
_cell.angle_alpha   90.00
_cell.angle_beta   90.00
_cell.angle_gamma   90.00
#
_symmetry.space_group_name_H-M   'P 1'
#
loop_
_entity.id
_entity.type
_entity.pdbx_description
1 polymer ?
#
loop_
_entity_poly.entity_id
_entity_poly.type
_entity_poly.pdbx_seq_one_letter_code
_entity_poly.pdbx_strand_id
1 'polypeptide(L)'
;MKSSYKVFDTIPKSPKGTYECCWRNLPDDPQQREECINILANISDRTIDSLDISGNKLGECSLDFIYQVLDLIGKTSIKLSSINLSFNKFGHMKAKELCNLIKKIPISVHSVNFTHNELHRFTHDELMALAKAFPKTIKVDFSYNSLPENTNML
;
A
#
# COMPACT_ATOMS: atom_id res chain seq x y z
N MET A 1 5.77 -27.51 -6.16
CA MET A 1 4.32 -27.40 -6.42
C MET A 1 4.02 -25.96 -6.81
N LYS A 2 3.70 -25.70 -8.08
CA LYS A 2 3.19 -24.39 -8.51
C LYS A 2 1.73 -24.31 -8.08
N SER A 3 1.44 -23.55 -7.03
CA SER A 3 0.05 -23.27 -6.65
C SER A 3 -0.52 -22.27 -7.65
N SER A 4 -1.19 -22.79 -8.67
CA SER A 4 -2.00 -22.02 -9.61
C SER A 4 -3.24 -21.50 -8.87
N TYR A 5 -3.12 -20.32 -8.27
CA TYR A 5 -4.24 -19.59 -7.69
C TYR A 5 -5.14 -19.09 -8.84
N LYS A 6 -6.14 -19.89 -9.19
CA LYS A 6 -7.31 -19.40 -9.92
C LYS A 6 -8.15 -18.54 -8.96
N VAL A 7 -7.83 -17.25 -8.84
CA VAL A 7 -8.53 -16.28 -7.96
C VAL A 7 -9.19 -15.18 -8.81
N PHE A 8 -9.81 -15.56 -9.94
CA PHE A 8 -10.24 -14.57 -10.94
C PHE A 8 -11.76 -14.43 -11.14
N ASP A 9 -12.59 -15.26 -10.51
CA ASP A 9 -14.04 -15.21 -10.81
C ASP A 9 -14.87 -14.38 -9.82
N THR A 10 -14.28 -13.92 -8.71
CA THR A 10 -14.96 -12.98 -7.82
C THR A 10 -13.94 -12.06 -7.14
N ILE A 11 -13.91 -10.79 -7.54
CA ILE A 11 -13.43 -9.73 -6.64
C ILE A 11 -14.33 -9.86 -5.41
N PRO A 12 -13.81 -10.17 -4.21
CA PRO A 12 -14.64 -10.23 -3.02
C PRO A 12 -15.33 -8.87 -2.88
N LYS A 13 -16.66 -8.86 -2.99
CA LYS A 13 -17.42 -7.69 -2.56
C LYS A 13 -17.30 -7.68 -1.04
N SER A 14 -16.32 -6.94 -0.52
CA SER A 14 -16.41 -6.45 0.85
C SER A 14 -17.71 -5.64 1.01
N PRO A 15 -18.14 -5.37 2.26
CA PRO A 15 -19.19 -4.40 2.52
C PRO A 15 -19.01 -3.12 1.69
N LYS A 16 -20.14 -2.49 1.31
CA LYS A 16 -20.20 -1.31 0.44
C LYS A 16 -19.08 -0.31 0.78
N GLY A 17 -18.17 -0.06 -0.17
CA GLY A 17 -17.14 0.99 -0.05
C GLY A 17 -15.68 0.50 -0.11
N THR A 18 -15.42 -0.81 -0.01
CA THR A 18 -14.05 -1.34 -0.04
C THR A 18 -13.70 -2.04 -1.36
N TYR A 19 -12.46 -1.87 -1.82
CA TYR A 19 -11.89 -2.67 -2.93
C TYR A 19 -10.69 -3.48 -2.44
N GLU A 20 -10.66 -4.78 -2.75
CA GLU A 20 -9.64 -5.73 -2.29
C GLU A 20 -8.80 -6.27 -3.46
N CYS A 21 -7.47 -6.17 -3.30
CA CYS A 21 -6.45 -6.64 -4.23
C CYS A 21 -5.30 -7.34 -3.46
N CYS A 22 -5.56 -7.83 -2.26
CA CYS A 22 -4.55 -8.44 -1.40
C CYS A 22 -4.04 -9.79 -1.94
N TRP A 23 -2.79 -10.12 -1.59
CA TRP A 23 -2.14 -11.42 -1.89
C TRP A 23 -2.02 -11.80 -3.38
N ARG A 24 -1.87 -10.83 -4.28
CA ARG A 24 -1.66 -11.04 -5.72
C ARG A 24 -0.18 -11.09 -6.14
N ASN A 25 0.75 -11.38 -5.24
CA ASN A 25 2.18 -11.61 -5.52
C ASN A 25 2.79 -10.79 -6.70
N LEU A 26 2.56 -9.48 -6.71
CA LEU A 26 2.79 -8.61 -7.87
C LEU A 26 4.25 -8.56 -8.42
N PRO A 27 5.31 -8.73 -7.61
CA PRO A 27 6.68 -8.71 -8.15
C PRO A 27 6.97 -9.84 -9.14
N ASP A 28 6.44 -11.04 -8.88
CA ASP A 28 6.86 -12.26 -9.58
C ASP A 28 6.18 -12.45 -10.95
N ASP A 29 5.11 -11.70 -11.23
CA ASP A 29 4.29 -11.90 -12.42
C ASP A 29 3.88 -10.56 -13.08
N PRO A 30 4.47 -10.20 -14.24
CA PRO A 30 4.08 -9.03 -15.02
C PRO A 30 2.60 -9.01 -15.41
N GLN A 31 1.98 -10.17 -15.63
CA GLN A 31 0.56 -10.25 -15.96
C GLN A 31 -0.31 -9.83 -14.78
N GLN A 32 0.06 -10.24 -13.55
CA GLN A 32 -0.64 -9.83 -12.33
C GLN A 32 -0.51 -8.31 -12.08
N ARG A 33 0.63 -7.71 -12.45
CA ARG A 33 0.81 -6.25 -12.41
C ARG A 33 -0.07 -5.53 -13.41
N GLU A 34 -0.08 -5.97 -14.65
CA GLU A 34 -0.90 -5.38 -15.71
C GLU A 34 -2.40 -5.50 -15.36
N GLU A 35 -2.81 -6.66 -14.85
CA GLU A 35 -4.17 -6.87 -14.38
C GLU A 35 -4.53 -5.96 -13.20
N CYS A 36 -3.63 -5.80 -12.22
CA CYS A 36 -3.82 -4.85 -11.12
C CYS A 36 -4.07 -3.42 -11.64
N ILE A 37 -3.24 -2.96 -12.58
CA ILE A 37 -3.38 -1.64 -13.22
C ILE A 37 -4.72 -1.54 -13.96
N ASN A 38 -5.06 -2.55 -14.76
CA ASN A 38 -6.30 -2.57 -15.51
C ASN A 38 -7.52 -2.56 -14.60
N ILE A 39 -7.51 -3.31 -13.50
CA ILE A 39 -8.63 -3.28 -12.57
C ILE A 39 -8.71 -1.89 -11.91
N LEU A 40 -7.61 -1.35 -11.37
CA LEU A 40 -7.59 -0.03 -10.73
C LEU A 40 -8.04 1.10 -11.67
N ALA A 41 -7.66 1.03 -12.95
CA ALA A 41 -8.10 1.97 -13.98
C ALA A 41 -9.60 1.84 -14.30
N ASN A 42 -10.16 0.64 -14.17
CA ASN A 42 -11.57 0.34 -14.43
C ASN A 42 -12.46 0.39 -13.18
N ILE A 43 -11.96 0.83 -12.03
CA ILE A 43 -12.82 1.22 -10.89
C ILE A 43 -13.47 2.59 -11.18
N SER A 44 -13.96 2.82 -12.40
CA SER A 44 -14.80 3.97 -12.67
C SER A 44 -16.14 3.76 -11.96
N ASP A 45 -16.58 4.77 -11.20
CA ASP A 45 -17.91 4.86 -10.60
C ASP A 45 -18.16 4.08 -9.30
N ARG A 46 -17.11 3.65 -8.58
CA ARG A 46 -17.28 3.16 -7.21
C ARG A 46 -16.84 4.23 -6.25
N THR A 47 -17.78 4.69 -5.43
CA THR A 47 -17.49 5.45 -4.21
C THR A 47 -16.75 4.54 -3.23
N ILE A 48 -15.50 4.19 -3.53
CA ILE A 48 -14.64 3.45 -2.62
C ILE A 48 -14.12 4.42 -1.57
N ASP A 49 -14.34 4.10 -0.31
CA ASP A 49 -13.81 4.83 0.83
C ASP A 49 -12.57 4.13 1.42
N SER A 50 -12.36 2.88 1.04
CA SER A 50 -11.29 2.02 1.53
C SER A 50 -10.69 1.14 0.44
N LEU A 51 -9.37 0.97 0.49
CA LEU A 51 -8.61 0.16 -0.45
C LEU A 51 -7.71 -0.80 0.31
N ASP A 52 -7.82 -2.09 0.04
CA ASP A 52 -6.92 -3.11 0.56
C ASP A 52 -5.99 -3.64 -0.53
N ILE A 53 -4.70 -3.30 -0.43
CA ILE A 53 -3.62 -3.84 -1.27
C ILE A 53 -2.55 -4.53 -0.40
N SER A 54 -2.95 -5.08 0.75
CA SER A 54 -2.03 -5.78 1.65
C SER A 54 -1.48 -7.09 1.04
N GLY A 55 -0.33 -7.55 1.52
CA GLY A 55 0.19 -8.87 1.13
C GLY A 55 0.68 -8.99 -0.31
N ASN A 56 0.95 -7.88 -0.99
CA ASN A 56 1.34 -7.86 -2.40
C ASN A 56 2.84 -7.78 -2.64
N LYS A 57 3.66 -7.79 -1.59
CA LYS A 57 5.11 -7.59 -1.66
C LYS A 57 5.51 -6.32 -2.44
N LEU A 58 4.74 -5.23 -2.32
CA LEU A 58 4.98 -4.00 -3.09
C LEU A 58 6.39 -3.43 -2.90
N GLY A 59 7.02 -3.63 -1.74
CA GLY A 59 8.41 -3.24 -1.47
C GLY A 59 9.47 -3.95 -2.33
N GLU A 60 9.09 -5.01 -3.05
CA GLU A 60 9.94 -5.71 -4.02
C GLU A 60 9.63 -5.31 -5.49
N CYS A 61 8.59 -4.50 -5.73
CA CYS A 61 8.26 -3.99 -7.07
C CYS A 61 9.15 -2.80 -7.47
N SER A 62 9.16 -2.47 -8.77
CA SER A 62 9.77 -1.22 -9.24
C SER A 62 8.99 -0.01 -8.72
N LEU A 63 9.70 1.09 -8.45
CA LEU A 63 9.07 2.34 -8.01
C LEU A 63 8.06 2.88 -9.03
N ASP A 64 8.38 2.77 -10.31
CA ASP A 64 7.49 3.23 -11.39
C ASP A 64 6.14 2.53 -11.34
N PHE A 65 6.12 1.23 -11.07
CA PHE A 65 4.87 0.47 -10.92
C PHE A 65 4.07 0.95 -9.71
N ILE A 66 4.72 1.12 -8.56
CA ILE A 66 4.02 1.55 -7.33
C ILE A 66 3.49 2.98 -7.47
N TYR A 67 4.25 3.88 -8.10
CA TYR A 67 3.80 5.23 -8.40
C TYR A 67 2.63 5.24 -9.36
N GLN A 68 2.63 4.39 -10.39
CA GLN A 68 1.50 4.24 -11.29
C GLN A 68 0.25 3.77 -10.54
N VAL A 69 0.38 2.78 -9.64
CA VAL A 69 -0.72 2.30 -8.79
C VAL A 69 -1.30 3.44 -7.93
N LEU A 70 -0.46 4.18 -7.20
CA LEU A 70 -0.90 5.29 -6.34
C LEU A 70 -1.52 6.45 -7.13
N ASP A 71 -0.93 6.82 -8.26
CA ASP A 71 -1.46 7.88 -9.12
C ASP A 71 -2.81 7.48 -9.73
N LEU A 72 -3.02 6.21 -10.07
CA LEU A 72 -4.34 5.71 -10.49
C LEU A 72 -5.34 5.80 -9.34
N ILE A 73 -5.01 5.26 -8.18
CA ILE A 73 -5.87 5.29 -6.98
C ILE A 73 -6.34 6.73 -6.67
N GLY A 74 -5.43 7.70 -6.72
CA GLY A 74 -5.75 9.12 -6.47
C GLY A 74 -6.67 9.75 -7.52
N LYS A 75 -6.68 9.25 -8.76
CA LYS A 75 -7.59 9.70 -9.83
C LYS A 75 -8.95 9.02 -9.75
N THR A 76 -8.98 7.78 -9.27
CA THR A 76 -10.16 6.92 -9.40
C THR A 76 -11.23 7.17 -8.33
N SER A 77 -10.86 7.60 -7.11
CA SER A 77 -11.85 7.87 -6.05
C SER A 77 -11.54 9.11 -5.21
N ILE A 78 -12.44 10.10 -5.30
CA ILE A 78 -12.42 11.29 -4.44
C ILE A 78 -12.82 11.00 -2.98
N LYS A 79 -13.44 9.83 -2.70
CA LYS A 79 -13.92 9.46 -1.36
C LYS A 79 -12.96 8.54 -0.62
N LEU A 80 -11.87 8.11 -1.26
CA LEU A 80 -10.93 7.20 -0.65
C LEU A 80 -10.30 7.85 0.57
N SER A 81 -10.62 7.29 1.73
CA SER A 81 -10.25 7.80 3.05
C SER A 81 -9.26 6.88 3.78
N SER A 82 -9.18 5.61 3.38
CA SER A 82 -8.38 4.59 4.07
C SER A 82 -7.65 3.67 3.09
N ILE A 83 -6.39 3.36 3.36
CA ILE A 83 -5.61 2.38 2.57
C ILE A 83 -4.95 1.35 3.52
N ASN A 84 -5.15 0.06 3.24
CA ASN A 84 -4.41 -1.02 3.87
C ASN A 84 -3.18 -1.39 3.02
N LEU A 85 -2.00 -1.08 3.56
CA LEU A 85 -0.68 -1.31 2.98
C LEU A 85 0.10 -2.38 3.74
N SER A 86 -0.54 -3.13 4.65
CA SER A 86 0.13 -4.13 5.48
C SER A 86 0.76 -5.28 4.67
N PHE A 87 1.74 -5.99 5.23
CA PHE A 87 2.36 -7.16 4.59
C PHE A 87 2.96 -6.90 3.19
N ASN A 88 3.52 -5.72 2.95
CA ASN A 88 4.08 -5.34 1.65
C ASN A 88 5.60 -5.24 1.63
N LYS A 89 6.28 -5.63 2.71
CA LYS A 89 7.75 -5.69 2.79
C LYS A 89 8.45 -4.34 2.50
N PHE A 90 7.84 -3.21 2.86
CA PHE A 90 8.42 -1.89 2.59
C PHE A 90 9.79 -1.65 3.26
N GLY A 91 10.16 -2.41 4.29
CA GLY A 91 11.51 -2.42 4.87
C GLY A 91 12.61 -2.94 3.94
N HIS A 92 12.28 -3.47 2.75
CA HIS A 92 13.27 -3.86 1.72
C HIS A 92 13.59 -2.72 0.74
N MET A 93 12.83 -1.63 0.76
CA MET A 93 13.11 -0.43 -0.05
C MET A 93 14.19 0.44 0.61
N LYS A 94 14.76 1.42 -0.11
CA LYS A 94 15.52 2.48 0.56
C LYS A 94 14.57 3.43 1.28
N ALA A 95 14.94 3.90 2.47
CA ALA A 95 14.09 4.80 3.26
C ALA A 95 13.65 6.05 2.48
N LYS A 96 14.54 6.63 1.66
CA LYS A 96 14.21 7.78 0.80
C LYS A 96 13.13 7.48 -0.23
N GLU A 97 13.14 6.27 -0.79
CA GLU A 97 12.17 5.83 -1.79
C GLU A 97 10.80 5.65 -1.16
N LEU A 98 10.75 5.05 0.03
CA LEU A 98 9.52 4.92 0.81
C LEU A 98 8.98 6.29 1.27
N CYS A 99 9.84 7.24 1.67
CA CYS A 99 9.44 8.61 1.96
C CYS A 99 8.76 9.28 0.74
N ASN A 100 9.28 9.05 -0.46
CA ASN A 100 8.69 9.59 -1.69
C ASN A 100 7.35 8.92 -2.02
N LEU A 101 7.22 7.62 -1.76
CA LEU A 101 5.97 6.88 -1.91
C LEU A 101 4.90 7.40 -0.94
N ILE A 102 5.25 7.65 0.32
CA ILE A 102 4.34 8.23 1.32
C ILE A 102 3.79 9.58 0.86
N LYS A 103 4.64 10.45 0.29
CA LYS A 103 4.21 11.75 -0.26
C LYS A 103 3.26 11.65 -1.46
N LYS A 104 3.18 10.48 -2.10
CA LYS A 104 2.29 10.18 -3.23
C LYS A 104 0.93 9.61 -2.78
N ILE A 105 0.76 9.30 -1.50
CA ILE A 105 -0.55 8.90 -0.97
C ILE A 105 -1.56 10.04 -1.24
N PRO A 106 -2.75 9.74 -1.80
CA PRO A 106 -3.73 10.77 -2.12
C PRO A 106 -4.13 11.60 -0.90
N ILE A 107 -4.33 12.92 -1.09
CA ILE A 107 -4.66 13.86 -0.01
C ILE A 107 -5.99 13.56 0.70
N SER A 108 -6.89 12.85 0.04
CA SER A 108 -8.17 12.43 0.62
C SER A 108 -8.03 11.30 1.64
N VAL A 109 -6.86 10.66 1.74
CA VAL A 109 -6.62 9.54 2.65
C VAL A 109 -6.25 10.07 4.03
N HIS A 110 -7.00 9.62 5.04
CA HIS A 110 -6.85 10.01 6.44
C HIS A 110 -6.40 8.85 7.33
N SER A 111 -6.38 7.61 6.80
CA SER A 111 -5.98 6.41 7.53
C SER A 111 -5.13 5.49 6.66
N VAL A 112 -3.98 5.05 7.17
CA VAL A 112 -3.09 4.11 6.47
C VAL A 112 -2.58 3.03 7.42
N ASN A 113 -2.75 1.77 7.04
CA ASN A 113 -2.21 0.63 7.78
C ASN A 113 -0.87 0.20 7.17
N PHE A 114 0.23 0.38 7.92
CA PHE A 114 1.59 -0.03 7.55
C PHE A 114 2.09 -1.24 8.36
N THR A 115 1.20 -1.97 9.04
CA THR A 115 1.59 -3.11 9.87
C THR A 115 2.32 -4.21 9.09
N HIS A 116 3.20 -4.96 9.74
CA HIS A 116 3.92 -6.08 9.12
C HIS A 116 4.67 -5.73 7.83
N ASN A 117 5.37 -4.60 7.79
CA ASN A 117 6.17 -4.15 6.65
C ASN A 117 7.68 -4.25 6.87
N GLU A 118 8.12 -4.92 7.94
CA GLU A 118 9.54 -5.13 8.26
C GLU A 118 10.31 -3.79 8.45
N LEU A 119 9.65 -2.73 8.93
CA LEU A 119 10.27 -1.41 9.06
C LEU A 119 11.42 -1.35 10.11
N HIS A 120 11.56 -2.35 10.98
CA HIS A 120 12.73 -2.49 11.88
C HIS A 120 14.09 -2.53 11.16
N ARG A 121 14.09 -2.74 9.84
CA ARG A 121 15.29 -2.70 8.99
C ARG A 121 15.85 -1.31 8.80
N PHE A 122 15.05 -0.27 9.04
CA PHE A 122 15.49 1.11 8.97
C PHE A 122 16.17 1.55 10.25
N THR A 123 17.13 2.46 10.11
CA THR A 123 17.75 3.15 11.24
C THR A 123 16.76 4.09 11.91
N HIS A 124 17.07 4.53 13.13
CA HIS A 124 16.26 5.51 13.85
C HIS A 124 16.02 6.79 13.03
N ASP A 125 17.07 7.35 12.42
CA ASP A 125 16.94 8.59 11.63
C ASP A 125 16.08 8.40 10.38
N GLU A 126 16.16 7.25 9.73
CA GLU A 126 15.31 6.90 8.59
C GLU A 126 13.84 6.74 9.00
N LEU A 127 13.57 6.11 10.14
CA LEU A 127 12.23 6.02 10.72
C LEU A 127 11.69 7.41 11.05
N MET A 128 12.49 8.28 11.66
CA MET A 128 12.09 9.67 11.92
C MET A 128 11.84 10.46 10.63
N ALA A 129 12.59 10.20 9.56
CA ALA A 129 12.34 10.79 8.26
C ALA A 129 11.04 10.28 7.63
N LEU A 130 10.74 8.99 7.77
CA LEU A 130 9.48 8.39 7.33
C LEU A 130 8.28 8.99 8.06
N ALA A 131 8.35 9.09 9.39
CA ALA A 131 7.31 9.75 10.20
C ALA A 131 7.04 11.18 9.72
N LYS A 132 8.09 11.96 9.42
CA LYS A 132 7.98 13.32 8.89
C LYS A 132 7.43 13.40 7.46
N ALA A 133 7.49 12.31 6.69
CA ALA A 133 6.99 12.30 5.31
C ALA A 133 5.46 12.21 5.26
N PHE A 134 4.81 11.69 6.30
CA PHE A 134 3.35 11.63 6.39
C PHE A 134 2.75 13.03 6.64
N PRO A 135 1.63 13.37 5.98
CA PRO A 135 0.84 14.54 6.36
C PRO A 135 0.38 14.46 7.82
N LYS A 136 0.43 15.56 8.57
CA LYS A 136 0.02 15.57 10.00
C LYS A 136 -1.44 15.17 10.24
N THR A 137 -2.27 15.19 9.20
CA THR A 137 -3.70 14.87 9.25
C THR A 137 -3.99 13.38 9.12
N ILE A 138 -2.99 12.57 8.76
CA ILE A 138 -3.17 11.14 8.50
C ILE A 138 -2.91 10.32 9.77
N LYS A 139 -3.79 9.37 10.06
CA LYS A 139 -3.55 8.35 11.09
C LYS A 139 -2.81 7.19 10.45
N VAL A 140 -1.70 6.79 11.05
CA VAL A 140 -0.88 5.68 10.54
C VAL A 140 -0.73 4.62 11.61
N ASP A 141 -0.94 3.37 11.25
CA ASP A 141 -0.64 2.23 12.11
C ASP A 141 0.69 1.59 11.69
N PHE A 142 1.70 1.67 12.56
CA PHE A 142 3.01 1.05 12.38
C PHE A 142 3.19 -0.22 13.22
N SER A 143 2.15 -0.72 13.88
CA SER A 143 2.23 -1.90 14.75
C SER A 143 2.82 -3.11 14.01
N TYR A 144 3.39 -4.05 14.75
CA TYR A 144 3.97 -5.27 14.18
C TYR A 144 5.08 -5.04 13.14
N ASN A 145 5.80 -3.93 13.23
CA ASN A 145 7.02 -3.70 12.46
C ASN A 145 8.30 -3.98 13.23
N SER A 146 8.20 -4.38 14.51
CA SER A 146 9.32 -4.62 15.43
C SER A 146 10.25 -3.41 15.60
N LEU A 147 9.67 -2.20 15.64
CA LEU A 147 10.44 -0.96 15.73
C LEU A 147 11.27 -0.91 17.03
N PRO A 148 12.45 -0.28 17.03
CA PRO A 148 13.26 -0.09 18.24
C PRO A 148 12.48 0.68 19.31
N GLU A 149 12.67 0.33 20.60
CA GLU A 149 11.92 0.85 21.76
C GLU A 149 11.87 2.39 21.87
N ASN A 150 12.85 3.10 21.32
CA ASN A 150 12.94 4.56 21.35
C ASN A 150 12.43 5.24 20.06
N THR A 151 11.82 4.49 19.14
CA THR A 151 11.29 5.04 17.89
C THR A 151 9.84 5.45 18.09
N ASN A 152 9.61 6.70 18.49
CA ASN A 152 8.27 7.26 18.49
C ASN A 152 7.96 7.87 17.11
N MET A 153 7.24 7.11 16.27
CA MET A 153 6.87 7.52 14.91
C MET A 153 5.66 8.48 14.87
N LEU A 154 5.04 8.78 16.02
CA LEU A 154 3.83 9.60 16.15
C LEU A 154 3.86 10.54 17.37
#